data_AF-A0A7H8SCA8-F1
#
_entry.id   AF-A0A7H8SCA8-F1
#
_cell.length_a   1.000
_cell.length_b   1.000
_cell.length_c   1.000
_cell.angle_alpha   90.00
_cell.angle_beta   90.00
_cell.angle_gamma   90.00
#
_symmetry.space_group_name_H-M   'P 1'
#
loop_
_entity.id
_entity.type
_entity.pdbx_description
1 polymer ?
#
loop_
_entity_poly.entity_id
_entity_poly.type
_entity_poly.pdbx_seq_one_letter_code
_entity_poly.pdbx_strand_id
1 'polypeptide(L)'
;MDAQRAEVIASGVLEVFNELPCYVLDNGQRIFRFSNLTKALRGKEHGKFGNYLAASNIQKYLPERLTPLNDKNNDRVPQGAVEFMLNGKVEKGYNSEDFMDVCTAFIEANNKEDLSNAQKDIVINAQQYILACAKVGITALIDEATGYQNLREENALQLKLKFFLADQLRDWEKTFPDELWRQFGRLTNWEGNIHSRPRYWGKLVNEFIYDCIDEDLAKYLRDNKPMMPSHVKYHQWLNENHGVRALTEHIWQIIGMARSCNTIYELRELVDKEFKGKSGIQLTLF
;
A
#
# COMPACT_ATOMS: atom_id res chain seq x y z
N MET A 1 -18.47 -38.67 10.02
CA MET A 1 -18.44 -38.42 8.56
C MET A 1 -17.34 -37.42 8.35
N ASP A 2 -16.17 -37.86 7.89
CA ASP A 2 -15.13 -36.92 7.46
C ASP A 2 -15.71 -36.16 6.27
N ALA A 3 -15.94 -34.86 6.44
CA ALA A 3 -16.32 -34.01 5.32
C ALA A 3 -15.21 -34.14 4.27
N GLN A 4 -15.58 -34.59 3.07
CA GLN A 4 -14.65 -34.68 1.96
C GLN A 4 -14.05 -33.29 1.73
N ARG A 5 -12.73 -33.19 1.83
CA ARG A 5 -12.01 -31.93 1.64
C ARG A 5 -12.13 -31.52 0.17
N ALA A 6 -12.41 -30.24 -0.07
CA ALA A 6 -12.52 -29.67 -1.39
C ALA A 6 -11.19 -29.77 -2.18
N GLU A 7 -11.29 -30.03 -3.48
CA GLU A 7 -10.13 -30.16 -4.37
C GLU A 7 -9.81 -28.86 -5.11
N VAL A 8 -8.52 -28.63 -5.37
CA VAL A 8 -8.07 -27.49 -6.19
C VAL A 8 -8.37 -27.75 -7.67
N ILE A 9 -9.18 -26.89 -8.28
CA ILE A 9 -9.53 -26.95 -9.71
C ILE A 9 -8.75 -25.95 -10.57
N ALA A 10 -8.22 -24.89 -9.96
CA ALA A 10 -7.32 -23.95 -10.61
C ALA A 10 -6.30 -23.39 -9.61
N SER A 11 -5.09 -23.12 -10.09
CA SER A 11 -3.99 -22.60 -9.28
C SER A 11 -3.28 -21.45 -9.99
N GLY A 12 -2.67 -20.57 -9.20
CA GLY A 12 -1.89 -19.44 -9.69
C GLY A 12 -1.08 -18.79 -8.58
N VAL A 13 -0.36 -17.73 -8.94
CA VAL A 13 0.42 -16.92 -8.00
C VAL A 13 0.13 -15.45 -8.24
N LEU A 14 -0.11 -14.70 -7.16
CA LEU A 14 -0.16 -13.25 -7.17
C LEU A 14 1.24 -12.70 -6.87
N GLU A 15 2.00 -12.39 -7.92
CA GLU A 15 3.38 -11.93 -7.79
C GLU A 15 3.50 -10.67 -6.91
N VAL A 16 2.52 -9.77 -7.04
CA VAL A 16 2.50 -8.48 -6.31
C VAL A 16 2.31 -8.61 -4.79
N PHE A 17 1.76 -9.73 -4.33
CA PHE A 17 1.51 -9.97 -2.90
C PHE A 17 2.64 -10.82 -2.32
N ASN A 18 3.87 -10.47 -2.69
CA ASN A 18 5.08 -11.22 -2.34
C ASN A 18 4.97 -12.71 -2.75
N GLU A 19 4.58 -12.93 -4.01
CA GLU A 19 4.43 -14.26 -4.62
C GLU A 19 3.45 -15.16 -3.86
N LEU A 20 2.27 -14.61 -3.52
CA LEU A 20 1.26 -15.34 -2.75
C LEU A 20 0.56 -16.39 -3.63
N PRO A 21 0.73 -17.71 -3.34
CA PRO A 21 0.02 -18.74 -4.08
C PRO A 21 -1.47 -18.70 -3.76
N CYS A 22 -2.30 -18.85 -4.81
CA CYS A 22 -3.75 -18.79 -4.72
C CYS A 22 -4.41 -19.92 -5.50
N TYR A 23 -5.59 -20.33 -5.04
CA TYR A 23 -6.32 -21.49 -5.57
C TYR A 23 -7.81 -21.21 -5.67
N VAL A 24 -8.45 -21.83 -6.65
CA VAL A 24 -9.91 -21.98 -6.72
C VAL A 24 -10.22 -23.43 -6.40
N LEU A 25 -11.11 -23.65 -5.43
CA LEU A 25 -11.59 -24.96 -5.03
C LEU A 25 -12.86 -25.36 -5.80
N ASP A 26 -13.15 -26.66 -5.87
CA ASP A 26 -14.34 -27.24 -6.52
C ASP A 26 -15.68 -26.72 -5.95
N ASN A 27 -15.69 -26.32 -4.68
CA ASN A 27 -16.81 -25.70 -4.00
C ASN A 27 -16.93 -24.18 -4.25
N GLY A 28 -16.06 -23.63 -5.11
CA GLY A 28 -16.03 -22.21 -5.47
C GLY A 28 -15.27 -21.31 -4.50
N GLN A 29 -14.70 -21.82 -3.41
CA GLN A 29 -13.88 -20.98 -2.52
C GLN A 29 -12.60 -20.50 -3.23
N ARG A 30 -12.24 -19.24 -3.02
CA ARG A 30 -10.95 -18.67 -3.43
C ARG A 30 -10.03 -18.63 -2.22
N ILE A 31 -8.90 -19.32 -2.30
CA ILE A 31 -8.03 -19.58 -1.15
C ILE A 31 -6.63 -19.03 -1.41
N PHE A 32 -6.03 -18.41 -0.40
CA PHE A 32 -4.60 -18.11 -0.34
C PHE A 32 -3.86 -19.14 0.50
N ARG A 33 -2.65 -19.53 0.08
CA ARG A 33 -1.84 -20.50 0.82
C ARG A 33 -1.42 -19.94 2.17
N PHE A 34 -1.72 -20.68 3.24
CA PHE A 34 -1.53 -20.19 4.61
C PHE A 34 -0.06 -19.90 4.96
N SER A 35 0.87 -20.76 4.52
CA SER A 35 2.32 -20.62 4.79
C SER A 35 2.92 -19.31 4.27
N ASN A 36 2.27 -18.67 3.31
CA ASN A 36 2.76 -17.47 2.63
C ASN A 36 2.12 -16.19 3.16
N LEU A 37 1.09 -16.25 4.02
CA LEU A 37 0.34 -15.07 4.48
C LEU A 37 1.21 -14.07 5.25
N THR A 38 2.13 -14.53 6.09
CA THR A 38 3.07 -13.61 6.76
C THR A 38 3.93 -12.86 5.74
N LYS A 39 4.50 -13.59 4.76
CA LYS A 39 5.34 -12.98 3.73
C LYS A 39 4.54 -12.00 2.90
N ALA A 40 3.31 -12.34 2.52
CA ALA A 40 2.41 -11.45 1.82
C ALA A 40 2.21 -10.15 2.61
N LEU A 41 1.82 -10.22 3.88
CA LEU A 41 1.54 -9.03 4.69
C LEU A 41 2.77 -8.21 5.06
N ARG A 42 3.92 -8.85 5.28
CA ARG A 42 5.10 -8.19 5.84
C ARG A 42 6.21 -7.92 4.83
N GLY A 43 6.20 -8.61 3.69
CA GLY A 43 7.31 -8.64 2.74
C GLY A 43 8.55 -9.38 3.25
N LYS A 44 8.45 -10.09 4.39
CA LYS A 44 9.56 -10.81 5.04
C LYS A 44 9.09 -12.17 5.53
N GLU A 45 9.93 -13.18 5.45
CA GLU A 45 9.63 -14.56 5.93
C GLU A 45 9.82 -14.75 7.45
N HIS A 46 9.90 -13.65 8.20
CA HIS A 46 10.08 -13.68 9.65
C HIS A 46 8.76 -13.47 10.39
N GLY A 47 8.54 -14.30 11.41
CA GLY A 47 7.37 -14.23 12.31
C GLY A 47 6.30 -15.23 11.95
N LYS A 48 5.65 -15.83 12.97
CA LYS A 48 4.49 -16.70 12.76
C LYS A 48 3.25 -15.83 12.55
N PHE A 49 2.42 -16.17 11.58
CA PHE A 49 1.19 -15.43 11.26
C PHE A 49 0.32 -15.22 12.51
N GLY A 50 0.13 -16.26 13.32
CA GLY A 50 -0.64 -16.19 14.56
C GLY A 50 -0.10 -15.26 15.64
N ASN A 51 1.22 -14.99 15.66
CA ASN A 51 1.77 -14.03 16.62
C ASN A 51 1.27 -12.61 16.34
N TYR A 52 1.08 -12.25 15.07
CA TYR A 52 0.58 -10.94 14.69
C TYR A 52 -0.91 -10.81 14.95
N LEU A 53 -1.68 -11.87 14.65
CA LEU A 53 -3.12 -11.89 14.90
C LEU A 53 -3.46 -11.90 16.40
N ALA A 54 -2.66 -12.58 17.23
CA ALA A 54 -2.88 -12.68 18.67
C ALA A 54 -2.32 -11.49 19.46
N ALA A 55 -1.73 -10.50 18.78
CA ALA A 55 -1.31 -9.27 19.44
C ALA A 55 -2.56 -8.54 19.94
N SER A 56 -2.59 -8.16 21.21
CA SER A 56 -3.79 -7.61 21.85
C SER A 56 -4.31 -6.33 21.19
N ASN A 57 -3.43 -5.53 20.60
CA ASN A 57 -3.76 -4.33 19.82
C ASN A 57 -4.33 -4.63 18.43
N ILE A 58 -4.19 -5.85 17.90
CA ILE A 58 -4.76 -6.28 16.61
C ILE A 58 -6.01 -7.14 16.82
N GLN A 59 -5.94 -8.06 17.79
CA GLN A 59 -6.98 -9.08 18.03
C GLN A 59 -8.37 -8.49 18.25
N LYS A 60 -8.47 -7.30 18.89
CA LYS A 60 -9.74 -6.60 19.14
C LYS A 60 -10.50 -6.22 17.87
N TYR A 61 -9.79 -6.11 16.74
CA TYR A 61 -10.33 -5.69 15.45
C TYR A 61 -10.53 -6.88 14.50
N LEU A 62 -10.09 -8.08 14.89
CA LEU A 62 -10.35 -9.28 14.10
C LEU A 62 -11.80 -9.73 14.28
N PRO A 63 -12.46 -10.20 13.21
CA PRO A 63 -13.69 -10.95 13.34
C PRO A 63 -13.49 -12.16 14.25
N GLU A 64 -14.50 -12.51 15.06
CA GLU A 64 -14.43 -13.59 16.04
C GLU A 64 -13.93 -14.92 15.44
N ARG A 65 -14.37 -15.25 14.21
CA ARG A 65 -13.96 -16.45 13.48
C ARG A 65 -12.46 -16.53 13.12
N LEU A 66 -11.77 -15.39 13.11
CA LEU A 66 -10.34 -15.26 12.79
C LEU A 66 -9.48 -15.02 14.02
N THR A 67 -10.11 -14.80 15.18
CA THR A 67 -9.43 -14.61 16.46
C THR A 67 -8.62 -15.85 16.81
N PRO A 68 -7.30 -15.76 17.01
CA PRO A 68 -6.48 -16.92 17.33
C PRO A 68 -6.87 -17.55 18.66
N LEU A 69 -6.82 -18.88 18.73
CA LEU A 69 -6.92 -19.61 19.99
C LEU A 69 -5.64 -19.41 20.79
N ASN A 70 -5.81 -19.01 22.05
CA ASN A 70 -4.71 -18.81 22.98
C ASN A 70 -5.12 -19.34 24.37
N ASP A 71 -5.03 -20.65 24.53
CA ASP A 71 -5.39 -21.39 25.74
C ASP A 71 -4.27 -22.35 26.17
N LYS A 72 -4.50 -23.20 27.19
CA LYS A 72 -3.47 -24.11 27.73
C LYS A 72 -2.89 -25.08 26.69
N ASN A 73 -3.66 -25.43 25.66
CA ASN A 73 -3.29 -26.41 24.64
C ASN A 73 -3.00 -25.75 23.28
N ASN A 74 -3.34 -24.47 23.12
CA ASN A 74 -3.19 -23.72 21.88
C ASN A 74 -2.39 -22.43 22.13
N ASP A 75 -1.19 -22.33 21.58
CA ASP A 75 -0.39 -21.08 21.62
C ASP A 75 -0.58 -20.29 20.31
N ARG A 76 -1.43 -19.26 20.37
CA ARG A 76 -1.69 -18.28 19.29
C ARG A 76 -2.01 -18.94 17.95
N VAL A 77 -2.86 -19.97 17.96
CA VAL A 77 -3.21 -20.77 16.79
C VAL A 77 -4.24 -20.02 15.94
N PRO A 78 -3.91 -19.60 14.70
CA PRO A 78 -4.84 -18.88 13.84
C PRO A 78 -6.10 -19.69 13.53
N GLN A 79 -7.25 -19.01 13.52
CA GLN A 79 -8.57 -19.60 13.23
C GLN A 79 -9.07 -19.18 11.84
N GLY A 80 -10.02 -19.94 11.28
CA GLY A 80 -10.54 -19.70 9.93
C GLY A 80 -9.70 -20.33 8.81
N ALA A 81 -8.66 -21.10 9.14
CA ALA A 81 -7.93 -21.86 8.15
C ALA A 81 -8.80 -22.99 7.57
N VAL A 82 -8.88 -23.05 6.24
CA VAL A 82 -9.54 -24.11 5.50
C VAL A 82 -8.52 -25.17 5.09
N GLU A 83 -8.83 -26.44 5.34
CA GLU A 83 -8.06 -27.58 4.82
C GLU A 83 -8.60 -28.00 3.46
N PHE A 84 -7.72 -28.18 2.49
CA PHE A 84 -8.09 -28.56 1.11
C PHE A 84 -7.08 -29.52 0.50
N MET A 85 -7.44 -30.15 -0.61
CA MET A 85 -6.58 -31.10 -1.33
C MET A 85 -5.89 -30.42 -2.51
N LEU A 86 -4.55 -30.47 -2.51
CA LEU A 86 -3.70 -30.04 -3.63
C LEU A 86 -2.82 -31.21 -4.05
N ASN A 87 -3.02 -31.74 -5.26
CA ASN A 87 -2.23 -32.85 -5.80
C ASN A 87 -2.13 -34.06 -4.84
N GLY A 88 -3.27 -34.44 -4.23
CA GLY A 88 -3.34 -35.56 -3.29
C GLY A 88 -2.79 -35.29 -1.88
N LYS A 89 -2.37 -34.06 -1.58
CA LYS A 89 -1.89 -33.66 -0.24
C LYS A 89 -2.85 -32.69 0.42
N VAL A 90 -2.98 -32.81 1.74
CA VAL A 90 -3.74 -31.85 2.56
C VAL A 90 -2.90 -30.60 2.76
N GLU A 91 -3.46 -29.46 2.40
CA GLU A 91 -2.87 -28.13 2.56
C GLU A 91 -3.81 -27.23 3.39
N LYS A 92 -3.28 -26.11 3.88
CA LYS A 92 -4.05 -25.10 4.63
C LYS A 92 -4.03 -23.76 3.91
N GLY A 93 -5.14 -23.04 4.00
CA GLY A 93 -5.27 -21.72 3.41
C GLY A 93 -6.30 -20.87 4.11
N TYR A 94 -6.30 -19.57 3.81
CA TYR A 94 -7.38 -18.66 4.19
C TYR A 94 -8.25 -18.37 2.98
N ASN A 95 -9.55 -18.20 3.19
CA ASN A 95 -10.39 -17.57 2.18
C ASN A 95 -9.80 -16.20 1.85
N SER A 96 -9.82 -15.81 0.57
CA SER A 96 -9.41 -14.49 0.15
C SER A 96 -10.13 -13.39 0.93
N GLU A 97 -11.41 -13.58 1.27
CA GLU A 97 -12.20 -12.64 2.07
C GLU A 97 -11.68 -12.54 3.51
N ASP A 98 -11.37 -13.67 4.15
CA ASP A 98 -10.78 -13.68 5.50
C ASP A 98 -9.42 -12.97 5.54
N PHE A 99 -8.61 -13.13 4.48
CA PHE A 99 -7.36 -12.39 4.36
C PHE A 99 -7.59 -10.87 4.26
N MET A 100 -8.64 -10.44 3.56
CA MET A 100 -9.00 -9.02 3.46
C MET A 100 -9.53 -8.47 4.80
N ASP A 101 -10.26 -9.27 5.56
CA ASP A 101 -10.69 -8.91 6.92
C ASP A 101 -9.49 -8.76 7.86
N VAL A 102 -8.48 -9.64 7.75
CA VAL A 102 -7.21 -9.47 8.48
C VAL A 102 -6.54 -8.16 8.10
N CYS A 103 -6.40 -7.85 6.79
CA CYS A 103 -5.84 -6.57 6.33
C CYS A 103 -6.59 -5.38 6.94
N THR A 104 -7.92 -5.43 6.94
CA THR A 104 -8.78 -4.38 7.48
C THR A 104 -8.59 -4.21 8.99
N ALA A 105 -8.49 -5.31 9.75
CA ALA A 105 -8.23 -5.27 11.18
C ALA A 105 -6.91 -4.56 11.54
N PHE A 106 -5.83 -4.80 10.77
CA PHE A 106 -4.57 -4.06 10.95
C PHE A 106 -4.75 -2.56 10.69
N ILE A 107 -5.47 -2.19 9.64
CA ILE A 107 -5.71 -0.78 9.28
C ILE A 107 -6.55 -0.08 10.34
N GLU A 108 -7.58 -0.74 10.87
CA GLU A 108 -8.40 -0.19 11.95
C GLU A 108 -7.61 0.00 13.23
N ALA A 109 -6.79 -0.99 13.61
CA ALA A 109 -5.91 -0.91 14.76
C ALA A 109 -4.93 0.26 14.66
N ASN A 110 -4.38 0.54 13.47
CA ASN A 110 -3.46 1.66 13.24
C ASN A 110 -4.04 3.03 13.64
N ASN A 111 -5.35 3.21 13.53
CA ASN A 111 -6.01 4.47 13.82
C ASN A 111 -6.31 4.67 15.32
N LYS A 112 -6.19 3.62 16.14
CA LYS A 112 -6.75 3.58 17.51
C LYS A 112 -5.78 3.03 18.56
N GLU A 113 -4.69 2.40 18.14
CA GLU A 113 -3.76 1.70 19.02
C GLU A 113 -2.31 2.09 18.70
N ASP A 114 -1.42 1.89 19.67
CA ASP A 114 0.02 1.97 19.41
C ASP A 114 0.49 0.65 18.77
N LEU A 115 1.12 0.76 17.60
CA LEU A 115 1.57 -0.36 16.80
C LEU A 115 3.10 -0.46 16.81
N SER A 116 3.61 -1.69 16.96
CA SER A 116 5.02 -1.98 16.75
C SER A 116 5.43 -1.69 15.29
N ASN A 117 6.73 -1.45 15.05
CA ASN A 117 7.24 -1.22 13.69
C ASN A 117 6.86 -2.35 12.72
N ALA A 118 6.86 -3.61 13.18
CA ALA A 118 6.46 -4.74 12.35
C ALA A 118 4.96 -4.74 12.01
N GLN A 119 4.10 -4.23 12.89
CA GLN A 119 2.67 -4.07 12.61
C GLN A 119 2.43 -2.89 11.67
N LYS A 120 3.18 -1.79 11.82
CA LYS A 120 3.15 -0.65 10.88
C LYS A 120 3.55 -1.07 9.46
N ASP A 121 4.60 -1.88 9.31
CA ASP A 121 4.97 -2.48 8.01
C ASP A 121 3.79 -3.25 7.39
N ILE A 122 3.06 -4.04 8.20
CA ILE A 122 1.88 -4.80 7.75
C ILE A 122 0.75 -3.88 7.32
N VAL A 123 0.48 -2.80 8.08
CA VAL A 123 -0.57 -1.83 7.76
C VAL A 123 -0.32 -1.18 6.41
N ILE A 124 0.92 -0.75 6.13
CA ILE A 124 1.28 -0.12 4.85
C ILE A 124 0.99 -1.06 3.69
N ASN A 125 1.43 -2.32 3.79
CA ASN A 125 1.17 -3.32 2.75
C ASN A 125 -0.32 -3.62 2.60
N ALA A 126 -1.05 -3.78 3.72
CA ALA A 126 -2.49 -4.01 3.72
C ALA A 126 -3.25 -2.90 3.01
N GLN A 127 -2.96 -1.62 3.30
CA GLN A 127 -3.58 -0.47 2.63
C GLN A 127 -3.31 -0.49 1.13
N GLN A 128 -2.06 -0.73 0.73
CA GLN A 128 -1.68 -0.82 -0.68
C GLN A 128 -2.43 -1.94 -1.40
N TYR A 129 -2.52 -3.11 -0.79
CA TYR A 129 -3.22 -4.27 -1.34
C TYR A 129 -4.72 -4.03 -1.48
N ILE A 130 -5.39 -3.52 -0.44
CA ILE A 130 -6.83 -3.21 -0.50
C ILE A 130 -7.12 -2.22 -1.62
N LEU A 131 -6.37 -1.11 -1.69
CA LEU A 131 -6.62 -0.09 -2.70
C LEU A 131 -6.33 -0.58 -4.12
N ALA A 132 -5.25 -1.33 -4.31
CA ALA A 132 -4.92 -1.90 -5.61
C ALA A 132 -5.96 -2.94 -6.06
N CYS A 133 -6.40 -3.81 -5.15
CA CYS A 133 -7.50 -4.75 -5.38
C CYS A 133 -8.80 -4.03 -5.72
N ALA A 134 -9.15 -2.94 -5.04
CA ALA A 134 -10.37 -2.19 -5.34
C ALA A 134 -10.35 -1.63 -6.77
N LYS A 135 -9.24 -1.03 -7.21
CA LYS A 135 -9.08 -0.50 -8.57
C LYS A 135 -9.16 -1.60 -9.64
N VAL A 136 -8.52 -2.74 -9.38
CA VAL A 136 -8.57 -3.91 -10.27
C VAL A 136 -9.96 -4.54 -10.26
N GLY A 137 -10.63 -4.60 -9.11
CA GLY A 137 -11.98 -5.13 -8.94
C GLY A 137 -13.00 -4.34 -9.75
N ILE A 138 -12.97 -3.01 -9.68
CA ILE A 138 -13.82 -2.16 -10.55
C ILE A 138 -13.56 -2.46 -12.03
N THR A 139 -12.29 -2.57 -12.43
CA THR A 139 -11.95 -2.93 -13.81
C THR A 139 -12.53 -4.30 -14.19
N ALA A 140 -12.37 -5.29 -13.32
CA ALA A 140 -12.86 -6.65 -13.57
C ALA A 140 -14.39 -6.70 -13.67
N LEU A 141 -15.10 -5.96 -12.83
CA LEU A 141 -16.57 -5.87 -12.87
C LEU A 141 -17.06 -5.21 -14.17
N ILE A 142 -16.37 -4.17 -14.66
CA ILE A 142 -16.68 -3.56 -15.97
C ILE A 142 -16.40 -4.56 -17.10
N ASP A 143 -15.26 -5.26 -17.04
CA ASP A 143 -14.90 -6.26 -18.04
C ASP A 143 -15.94 -7.40 -18.09
N GLU A 144 -16.46 -7.82 -16.93
CA GLU A 144 -17.51 -8.83 -16.82
C GLU A 144 -18.84 -8.30 -17.37
N ALA A 145 -19.28 -7.11 -16.94
CA ALA A 145 -20.55 -6.51 -17.34
C ALA A 145 -20.62 -6.18 -18.84
N THR A 146 -19.46 -5.88 -19.47
CA THR A 146 -19.36 -5.58 -20.90
C THR A 146 -19.02 -6.80 -21.76
N GLY A 147 -18.67 -7.94 -21.14
CA GLY A 147 -18.14 -9.12 -21.82
C GLY A 147 -16.67 -8.98 -22.28
N TYR A 148 -16.02 -7.84 -22.03
CA TYR A 148 -14.61 -7.60 -22.37
C TYR A 148 -13.64 -8.54 -21.66
N GLN A 149 -14.07 -9.21 -20.58
CA GLN A 149 -13.27 -10.25 -19.90
C GLN A 149 -12.80 -11.38 -20.82
N ASN A 150 -13.54 -11.65 -21.91
CA ASN A 150 -13.20 -12.67 -22.91
C ASN A 150 -12.26 -12.15 -24.01
N LEU A 151 -12.06 -10.83 -24.10
CA LEU A 151 -11.26 -10.16 -25.13
C LEU A 151 -9.89 -9.70 -24.63
N ARG A 152 -9.77 -9.44 -23.32
CA ARG A 152 -8.51 -8.98 -22.71
C ARG A 152 -7.45 -10.09 -22.70
N GLU A 153 -6.19 -9.70 -22.75
CA GLU A 153 -5.06 -10.62 -22.63
C GLU A 153 -5.06 -11.39 -21.30
N GLU A 154 -4.59 -12.65 -21.36
CA GLU A 154 -4.29 -13.46 -20.17
C GLU A 154 -3.24 -12.71 -19.33
N ASN A 155 -3.60 -12.33 -18.09
CA ASN A 155 -2.82 -11.54 -17.12
C ASN A 155 -2.97 -10.00 -17.15
N ALA A 156 -3.85 -9.43 -17.98
CA ALA A 156 -4.05 -7.97 -18.02
C ALA A 156 -4.37 -7.35 -16.64
N LEU A 157 -5.16 -8.04 -15.79
CA LEU A 157 -5.47 -7.56 -14.44
C LEU A 157 -4.27 -7.60 -13.48
N GLN A 158 -3.41 -8.63 -13.56
CA GLN A 158 -2.20 -8.67 -12.73
C GLN A 158 -1.23 -7.55 -13.10
N LEU A 159 -1.11 -7.22 -14.40
CA LEU A 159 -0.30 -6.09 -14.84
C LEU A 159 -0.87 -4.75 -14.35
N LYS A 160 -2.19 -4.57 -14.39
CA LYS A 160 -2.85 -3.39 -13.80
C LYS A 160 -2.62 -3.31 -12.29
N LEU A 161 -2.67 -4.45 -11.59
CA LEU A 161 -2.39 -4.51 -10.15
C LEU A 161 -0.96 -4.06 -9.83
N LYS A 162 0.03 -4.56 -10.59
CA LYS A 162 1.44 -4.10 -10.52
C LYS A 162 1.56 -2.60 -10.76
N PHE A 163 0.88 -2.11 -11.80
CA PHE A 163 0.85 -0.69 -12.12
C PHE A 163 0.31 0.11 -10.94
N PHE A 164 -0.88 -0.21 -10.41
CA PHE A 164 -1.47 0.54 -9.31
C PHE A 164 -0.65 0.52 -8.03
N LEU A 165 0.07 -0.56 -7.72
CA LEU A 165 0.99 -0.60 -6.59
C LEU A 165 2.23 0.26 -6.83
N ALA A 166 2.73 0.34 -8.06
CA ALA A 166 3.84 1.21 -8.44
C ALA A 166 3.43 2.69 -8.59
N ASP A 167 2.17 2.96 -8.89
CA ASP A 167 1.64 4.24 -9.37
C ASP A 167 1.11 5.16 -8.26
N GLN A 168 0.85 4.65 -7.05
CA GLN A 168 0.25 5.45 -5.97
C GLN A 168 1.09 6.66 -5.51
N LEU A 169 2.38 6.71 -5.86
CA LEU A 169 3.27 7.85 -5.54
C LEU A 169 3.90 8.48 -6.79
N ARG A 170 3.87 7.83 -7.95
CA ARG A 170 4.61 8.24 -9.16
C ARG A 170 3.82 9.13 -10.12
N ASP A 171 2.50 9.08 -10.06
CA ASP A 171 1.68 9.87 -10.97
C ASP A 171 1.76 11.39 -10.68
N TRP A 172 1.86 11.77 -9.40
CA TRP A 172 2.10 13.15 -9.00
C TRP A 172 3.51 13.62 -9.32
N GLU A 173 4.52 12.74 -9.33
CA GLU A 173 5.89 13.11 -9.74
C GLU A 173 5.95 13.66 -11.17
N LYS A 174 5.00 13.30 -12.04
CA LYS A 174 4.91 13.84 -13.41
C LYS A 174 4.40 15.29 -13.43
N THR A 175 3.74 15.74 -12.37
CA THR A 175 3.21 17.10 -12.25
C THR A 175 4.18 18.02 -11.50
N PHE A 176 5.24 17.49 -10.90
CA PHE A 176 6.17 18.31 -10.13
C PHE A 176 6.98 19.23 -11.04
N PRO A 177 7.26 20.47 -10.60
CA PRO A 177 8.05 21.42 -11.38
C PRO A 177 9.47 20.89 -11.62
N ASP A 178 9.98 21.11 -12.83
CA ASP A 178 11.34 20.72 -13.23
C ASP A 178 12.43 21.22 -12.27
N GLU A 179 12.17 22.34 -11.60
CA GLU A 179 13.07 22.94 -10.63
C GLU A 179 13.36 22.02 -9.44
N LEU A 180 12.37 21.24 -8.97
CA LEU A 180 12.60 20.23 -7.92
C LEU A 180 13.65 19.21 -8.35
N TRP A 181 13.51 18.71 -9.59
CA TRP A 181 14.40 17.72 -10.16
C TRP A 181 15.81 18.28 -10.38
N ARG A 182 15.95 19.55 -10.77
CA ARG A 182 17.25 20.21 -10.86
C ARG A 182 17.94 20.31 -9.49
N GLN A 183 17.19 20.64 -8.43
CA GLN A 183 17.76 20.70 -7.09
C GLN A 183 18.20 19.31 -6.60
N PHE A 184 17.41 18.26 -6.80
CA PHE A 184 17.83 16.89 -6.47
C PHE A 184 19.07 16.47 -7.26
N GLY A 185 19.13 16.80 -8.55
CA GLY A 185 20.31 16.53 -9.38
C GLY A 185 21.57 17.19 -8.83
N ARG A 186 21.49 18.47 -8.49
CA ARG A 186 22.59 19.21 -7.88
C ARG A 186 23.03 18.62 -6.55
N LEU A 187 22.10 18.35 -5.63
CA LEU A 187 22.39 17.88 -4.27
C LEU A 187 22.86 16.42 -4.21
N THR A 188 22.61 15.64 -5.26
CA THR A 188 23.04 14.23 -5.37
C THR A 188 24.21 14.03 -6.32
N ASN A 189 24.79 15.12 -6.87
CA ASN A 189 25.85 15.08 -7.89
C ASN A 189 25.49 14.20 -9.11
N TRP A 190 24.23 14.28 -9.56
CA TRP A 190 23.77 13.56 -10.74
C TRP A 190 24.10 14.34 -12.03
N GLU A 191 24.84 13.70 -12.92
CA GLU A 191 25.30 14.30 -14.19
C GLU A 191 24.39 13.96 -15.40
N GLY A 192 23.38 13.11 -15.21
CA GLY A 192 22.45 12.70 -16.27
C GLY A 192 21.30 13.68 -16.51
N ASN A 193 20.50 13.41 -17.55
CA ASN A 193 19.31 14.21 -17.88
C ASN A 193 18.24 14.12 -16.77
N ILE A 194 17.63 15.25 -16.39
CA ILE A 194 16.52 15.35 -15.44
C ILE A 194 15.24 14.62 -15.88
N HIS A 195 15.11 14.24 -17.15
CA HIS A 195 14.02 13.38 -17.63
C HIS A 195 14.38 11.89 -17.55
N SER A 196 15.68 11.55 -17.43
CA SER A 196 16.21 10.19 -17.23
C SER A 196 16.67 10.01 -15.78
N ARG A 197 15.74 10.19 -14.86
CA ARG A 197 16.02 10.24 -13.41
C ARG A 197 16.42 8.88 -12.86
N PRO A 198 17.39 8.81 -11.93
CA PRO A 198 17.69 7.59 -11.21
C PRO A 198 16.47 7.09 -10.42
N ARG A 199 16.27 5.77 -10.37
CA ARG A 199 15.16 5.16 -9.61
C ARG A 199 15.14 5.56 -8.14
N TYR A 200 16.29 5.88 -7.54
CA TYR A 200 16.37 6.24 -6.13
C TYR A 200 15.80 7.63 -5.82
N TRP A 201 15.56 8.50 -6.81
CA TRP A 201 14.96 9.81 -6.59
C TRP A 201 13.52 9.74 -6.07
N GLY A 202 12.79 8.66 -6.39
CA GLY A 202 11.48 8.42 -5.77
C GLY A 202 11.57 8.30 -4.24
N LYS A 203 12.73 7.89 -3.69
CA LYS A 203 12.94 7.89 -2.23
C LYS A 203 13.08 9.31 -1.67
N LEU A 204 13.74 10.21 -2.41
CA LEU A 204 13.87 11.62 -2.02
C LEU A 204 12.52 12.34 -2.09
N VAL A 205 11.70 11.98 -3.09
CA VAL A 205 10.32 12.46 -3.20
C VAL A 205 9.50 12.02 -1.99
N ASN A 206 9.55 10.74 -1.64
CA ASN A 206 8.87 10.24 -0.44
C ASN A 206 9.33 11.00 0.79
N GLU A 207 10.64 11.09 0.99
CA GLU A 207 11.24 11.68 2.17
C GLU A 207 10.94 13.17 2.36
N PHE A 208 11.05 13.99 1.30
CA PHE A 208 10.94 15.45 1.41
C PHE A 208 9.57 16.00 1.05
N ILE A 209 8.79 15.27 0.25
CA ILE A 209 7.46 15.71 -0.18
C ILE A 209 6.41 14.97 0.65
N TYR A 210 6.29 13.66 0.50
CA TYR A 210 5.17 12.93 1.10
C TYR A 210 5.28 12.76 2.62
N ASP A 211 6.45 12.44 3.15
CA ASP A 211 6.70 12.24 4.58
C ASP A 211 6.73 13.56 5.37
N CYS A 212 6.67 14.70 4.68
CA CYS A 212 6.71 16.04 5.26
C CYS A 212 5.42 16.83 5.04
N ILE A 213 4.41 16.21 4.44
CA ILE A 213 3.06 16.77 4.29
C ILE A 213 2.20 16.28 5.45
N ASP A 214 1.34 17.17 5.94
CA ASP A 214 0.33 16.87 6.96
C ASP A 214 -0.54 15.66 6.56
N GLU A 215 -0.80 14.75 7.50
CA GLU A 215 -1.58 13.52 7.25
C GLU A 215 -2.98 13.80 6.68
N ASP A 216 -3.62 14.90 7.09
CA ASP A 216 -4.95 15.30 6.60
C ASP A 216 -4.87 15.83 5.16
N LEU A 217 -3.79 16.52 4.80
CA LEU A 217 -3.55 16.96 3.41
C LEU A 217 -3.19 15.78 2.51
N ALA A 218 -2.38 14.82 2.98
CA ALA A 218 -2.08 13.59 2.27
C ALA A 218 -3.33 12.72 2.05
N LYS A 219 -4.28 12.73 2.99
CA LYS A 219 -5.58 12.09 2.86
C LYS A 219 -6.46 12.82 1.84
N TYR A 220 -6.59 14.14 1.94
CA TYR A 220 -7.35 14.96 0.98
C TYR A 220 -6.85 14.80 -0.46
N LEU A 221 -5.53 14.78 -0.67
CA LEU A 221 -4.88 14.60 -1.98
C LEU A 221 -5.15 13.22 -2.61
N ARG A 222 -5.30 12.18 -1.78
CA ARG A 222 -5.69 10.84 -2.22
C ARG A 222 -7.15 10.80 -2.65
N ASP A 223 -8.02 11.48 -1.92
CA ASP A 223 -9.46 11.48 -2.14
C ASP A 223 -9.88 12.40 -3.31
N ASN A 224 -9.09 13.44 -3.61
CA ASN A 224 -9.40 14.47 -4.61
C ASN A 224 -8.36 14.54 -5.74
N LYS A 225 -7.92 13.38 -6.25
CA LYS A 225 -6.97 13.29 -7.37
C LYS A 225 -7.56 13.97 -8.63
N PRO A 226 -7.00 15.07 -9.14
CA PRO A 226 -7.48 15.66 -10.38
C PRO A 226 -6.95 14.87 -11.58
N MET A 227 -7.78 14.67 -12.60
CA MET A 227 -7.30 14.30 -13.94
C MET A 227 -6.69 15.55 -14.57
N MET A 228 -5.37 15.60 -14.77
CA MET A 228 -4.77 16.70 -15.52
C MET A 228 -5.03 16.48 -17.02
N PRO A 229 -5.76 17.37 -17.72
CA PRO A 229 -5.92 17.26 -19.16
C PRO A 229 -4.60 17.65 -19.84
N SER A 230 -4.20 16.91 -20.89
CA SER A 230 -2.91 17.07 -21.61
C SER A 230 -2.64 18.47 -22.20
N HIS A 231 -3.59 19.41 -22.10
CA HIS A 231 -3.59 20.72 -22.76
C HIS A 231 -3.63 21.91 -21.78
N VAL A 232 -3.71 21.68 -20.47
CA VAL A 232 -3.79 22.74 -19.47
C VAL A 232 -2.38 23.14 -19.01
N LYS A 233 -2.08 24.45 -19.03
CA LYS A 233 -0.79 24.96 -18.52
C LYS A 233 -0.73 24.78 -17.00
N TYR A 234 0.45 24.45 -16.47
CA TYR A 234 0.69 24.19 -15.04
C TYR A 234 0.05 25.25 -14.10
N HIS A 235 0.13 26.54 -14.46
CA HIS A 235 -0.46 27.63 -13.65
C HIS A 235 -1.99 27.73 -13.70
N GLN A 236 -2.66 27.16 -14.70
CA GLN A 236 -4.12 27.12 -14.81
C GLN A 236 -4.68 25.99 -13.92
N TRP A 237 -3.99 24.85 -13.89
CA TRP A 237 -4.36 23.68 -13.07
C TRP A 237 -4.27 23.93 -11.56
N LEU A 238 -3.34 24.79 -11.12
CA LEU A 238 -3.13 25.14 -9.71
C LEU A 238 -4.31 25.86 -9.04
N ASN A 239 -5.20 26.49 -9.83
CA ASN A 239 -6.27 27.34 -9.31
C ASN A 239 -7.61 26.61 -9.14
N GLU A 240 -7.74 25.38 -9.64
CA GLU A 240 -9.03 24.67 -9.68
C GLU A 240 -9.28 23.75 -8.48
N ASN A 241 -8.24 23.37 -7.70
CA ASN A 241 -8.37 22.45 -6.57
C ASN A 241 -7.48 22.84 -5.37
N HIS A 242 -8.09 22.99 -4.19
CA HIS A 242 -7.42 23.48 -2.97
C HIS A 242 -6.26 22.58 -2.51
N GLY A 243 -6.39 21.24 -2.59
CA GLY A 243 -5.31 20.32 -2.19
C GLY A 243 -4.12 20.34 -3.14
N VAL A 244 -4.36 20.47 -4.45
CA VAL A 244 -3.29 20.61 -5.47
C VAL A 244 -2.43 21.83 -5.19
N ARG A 245 -3.07 22.92 -4.78
CA ARG A 245 -2.39 24.15 -4.39
C ARG A 245 -1.49 23.94 -3.17
N ALA A 246 -1.99 23.30 -2.11
CA ALA A 246 -1.21 23.05 -0.90
C ALA A 246 -0.01 22.11 -1.13
N LEU A 247 -0.18 21.04 -1.92
CA LEU A 247 0.94 20.18 -2.35
C LEU A 247 1.98 20.98 -3.13
N THR A 248 1.52 21.86 -4.02
CA THR A 248 2.43 22.67 -4.82
C THR A 248 3.17 23.71 -3.99
N GLU A 249 2.50 24.36 -3.05
CA GLU A 249 3.11 25.27 -2.09
C GLU A 249 4.20 24.55 -1.28
N HIS A 250 3.92 23.33 -0.79
CA HIS A 250 4.92 22.49 -0.12
C HIS A 250 6.14 22.20 -1.00
N ILE A 251 5.91 21.76 -2.24
CA ILE A 251 7.01 21.50 -3.19
C ILE A 251 7.88 22.75 -3.41
N TRP A 252 7.27 23.93 -3.51
CA TRP A 252 8.03 25.18 -3.65
C TRP A 252 8.78 25.58 -2.38
N GLN A 253 8.27 25.26 -1.20
CA GLN A 253 9.01 25.43 0.06
C GLN A 253 10.25 24.53 0.07
N ILE A 254 10.12 23.27 -0.32
CA ILE A 254 11.24 22.32 -0.43
C ILE A 254 12.26 22.80 -1.47
N ILE A 255 11.82 23.31 -2.62
CA ILE A 255 12.71 23.94 -3.61
C ILE A 255 13.45 25.14 -3.01
N GLY A 256 12.74 25.98 -2.25
CA GLY A 256 13.31 27.14 -1.57
C GLY A 256 14.41 26.75 -0.57
N MET A 257 14.13 25.75 0.26
CA MET A 257 15.10 25.17 1.19
C MET A 257 16.31 24.57 0.47
N ALA A 258 16.05 23.78 -0.58
CA ALA A 258 17.09 23.12 -1.35
C ALA A 258 18.08 24.12 -1.96
N ARG A 259 17.62 25.31 -2.39
CA ARG A 259 18.50 26.37 -2.93
C ARG A 259 19.56 26.85 -1.94
N SER A 260 19.29 26.81 -0.64
CA SER A 260 20.26 27.19 0.40
C SER A 260 21.22 26.07 0.82
N CYS A 261 20.99 24.84 0.35
CA CYS A 261 21.79 23.67 0.72
C CYS A 261 22.84 23.36 -0.35
N ASN A 262 23.98 22.82 0.07
CA ASN A 262 25.04 22.31 -0.81
C ASN A 262 25.01 20.78 -0.93
N THR A 263 24.43 20.09 0.05
CA THR A 263 24.33 18.62 0.07
C THR A 263 22.91 18.16 0.38
N ILE A 264 22.58 16.94 -0.04
CA ILE A 264 21.28 16.34 0.29
C ILE A 264 21.07 16.18 1.81
N TYR A 265 22.17 16.08 2.57
CA TYR A 265 22.15 15.95 4.02
C TYR A 265 21.71 17.24 4.71
N GLU A 266 22.23 18.39 4.24
CA GLU A 266 21.79 19.71 4.72
C GLU A 266 20.31 19.97 4.42
N LEU A 267 19.83 19.54 3.24
CA LEU A 267 18.40 19.64 2.92
C LEU A 267 17.56 18.83 3.91
N ARG A 268 17.99 17.60 4.21
CA ARG A 268 17.30 16.74 5.17
C ARG A 268 17.21 17.37 6.56
N GLU A 269 18.32 17.87 7.10
CA GLU A 269 18.30 18.54 8.41
C GLU A 269 17.37 19.76 8.43
N LEU A 270 17.36 20.56 7.37
CA LEU A 270 16.53 21.75 7.26
C LEU A 270 15.04 21.40 7.16
N VAL A 271 14.69 20.39 6.35
CA VAL A 271 13.32 19.88 6.19
C VAL A 271 12.81 19.25 7.48
N ASP A 272 13.62 18.42 8.13
CA ASP A 272 13.25 17.78 9.40
C ASP A 272 13.00 18.82 10.50
N LYS A 273 13.83 19.89 10.55
CA LYS A 273 13.64 20.99 11.49
C LYS A 273 12.33 21.74 11.26
N GLU A 274 11.99 22.04 10.00
CA GLU A 274 10.80 22.84 9.69
C GLU A 274 9.50 22.05 9.84
N PHE A 275 9.48 20.80 9.36
CA PHE A 275 8.26 20.01 9.23
C PHE A 275 8.11 18.91 10.28
N LYS A 276 9.22 18.30 10.75
CA LYS A 276 9.17 17.20 11.74
C LYS A 276 9.46 17.66 13.17
N GLY A 277 9.89 18.91 13.36
CA GLY A 277 10.16 19.51 14.67
C GLY A 277 8.94 20.10 15.40
N LYS A 278 7.75 20.14 14.77
CA LYS A 278 6.54 20.83 15.29
C LYS A 278 5.35 19.91 15.60
N SER A 279 5.57 18.68 16.10
CA SER A 279 4.50 17.81 16.63
C SER A 279 3.89 18.29 17.96
N GLY A 280 3.57 19.57 18.10
CA GLY A 280 2.94 20.09 19.31
C GLY A 280 2.79 21.60 19.36
N ILE A 281 1.88 22.18 18.56
CA ILE A 281 1.24 23.45 18.90
C ILE A 281 -0.25 23.36 18.55
N GLN A 282 -1.07 23.11 19.58
CA GLN A 282 -2.49 23.44 19.61
C GLN A 282 -2.66 24.90 19.21
N LEU A 283 -3.41 25.18 18.14
CA LEU A 283 -3.97 26.51 17.91
C LEU A 283 -5.33 26.58 18.57
N THR A 284 -5.33 27.10 19.80
CA THR A 284 -6.49 27.68 20.47
C THR A 284 -7.01 28.83 19.61
N LEU A 285 -8.26 28.70 19.13
CA LEU A 285 -8.94 29.78 18.41
C LEU A 285 -9.72 30.63 19.43
N PHE A 286 -9.40 31.92 19.49
CA PHE A 286 -10.34 32.98 19.81
C PHE A 286 -11.00 33.45 18.51
#